data_AF-G3AS35-F1
#
_entry.id   AF-G3AS35-F1
#
_cell.length_a   1.000
_cell.length_b   1.000
_cell.length_c   1.000
_cell.angle_alpha   90.00
_cell.angle_beta   90.00
_cell.angle_gamma   90.00
#
_symmetry.space_group_name_H-M   'P 1'
#
loop_
_entity.id
_entity.type
_entity.pdbx_description
1 polymer ?
#
loop_
_entity_poly.entity_id
_entity_poly.type
_entity_poly.pdbx_seq_one_letter_code
_entity_poly.pdbx_strand_id
1 'polypeptide(L)'
;MSSLNAAALQNLDEPSRKEIMQFIESEQSKSKVQSSIHGFTDMCFKKCFKDVPITNGSLTSNEESCLKNCLNRFLDTNIKVVEALQTGR
;
A
#
# COMPACT_ATOMS: atom_id res chain seq x y z
N MET A 1 5.05 0.61 -14.21
CA MET A 1 4.35 1.91 -14.09
C MET A 1 4.87 2.82 -15.17
N SER A 2 3.99 3.34 -16.01
CA SER A 2 4.31 4.22 -17.14
C SER A 2 4.99 5.50 -16.63
N SER A 3 6.24 5.71 -17.02
CA SER A 3 6.95 6.97 -16.79
C SER A 3 6.36 8.04 -17.69
N LEU A 4 5.53 8.92 -17.12
CA LEU A 4 5.01 10.07 -17.84
C LEU A 4 6.14 11.05 -18.16
N ASN A 5 6.19 11.52 -19.40
CA ASN A 5 7.20 12.46 -19.86
C ASN A 5 6.83 13.88 -19.40
N ALA A 6 7.65 14.48 -18.53
CA ALA A 6 7.45 15.84 -18.04
C ALA A 6 7.40 16.90 -19.16
N ALA A 7 8.07 16.65 -20.30
CA ALA A 7 8.03 17.53 -21.46
C ALA A 7 6.65 17.56 -22.14
N ALA A 8 5.88 16.46 -22.06
CA ALA A 8 4.53 16.42 -22.64
C ALA A 8 3.53 17.28 -21.87
N LEU A 9 3.71 17.43 -20.54
CA LEU A 9 2.88 18.29 -19.69
C LEU A 9 3.07 19.79 -19.94
N GLN A 10 4.27 20.19 -20.39
CA GLN A 10 4.59 21.59 -20.67
C GLN A 10 3.95 22.10 -21.97
N ASN A 11 3.67 21.20 -22.91
CA ASN A 11 3.05 21.54 -24.20
C ASN A 11 1.52 21.66 -24.14
N LEU A 12 0.91 21.42 -22.98
CA LEU A 12 -0.54 21.54 -22.76
C LEU A 12 -0.92 22.96 -22.36
N ASP A 13 -2.13 23.37 -22.75
CA ASP A 13 -2.79 24.56 -22.24
C ASP A 13 -3.12 24.40 -20.73
N GLU A 14 -3.23 25.53 -20.03
CA GLU A 14 -3.42 25.59 -18.58
C GLU A 14 -4.55 24.71 -18.03
N PRO A 15 -5.79 24.75 -18.56
CA PRO A 15 -6.87 23.96 -18.01
C PRO A 15 -6.63 22.45 -18.20
N SER A 16 -6.15 22.02 -19.37
CA SER A 16 -5.80 20.61 -19.59
C SER A 16 -4.63 20.14 -18.73
N ARG A 17 -3.61 20.99 -18.51
CA ARG A 17 -2.50 20.68 -17.59
C ARG A 17 -3.02 20.43 -16.18
N LYS A 18 -3.92 21.29 -15.68
CA LYS A 18 -4.49 21.17 -14.34
C LYS A 18 -5.30 19.88 -14.18
N GLU A 19 -6.13 19.55 -15.16
CA GLU A 19 -6.91 18.30 -15.16
C GLU A 19 -6.00 17.07 -15.12
N ILE A 20 -4.97 17.04 -15.97
CA ILE A 20 -4.02 15.93 -16.00
C ILE A 20 -3.23 15.83 -14.69
N MET A 21 -2.82 16.94 -14.08
CA MET A 21 -2.16 16.91 -12.77
C MET A 21 -3.06 16.28 -11.70
N GLN A 22 -4.34 16.67 -11.65
CA GLN A 22 -5.31 16.07 -10.73
C GLN A 22 -5.51 14.57 -10.97
N PHE A 23 -5.59 14.17 -12.24
CA PHE A 23 -5.67 12.76 -12.61
C PHE A 23 -4.43 11.99 -12.15
N ILE A 24 -3.23 12.53 -12.41
CA ILE A 24 -1.96 11.92 -11.98
C ILE A 24 -1.90 11.75 -10.47
N GLU A 25 -2.27 12.77 -9.70
CA GLU A 25 -2.29 12.68 -8.24
C GLU A 25 -3.22 11.55 -7.75
N SER A 26 -4.39 11.43 -8.37
CA SER A 26 -5.34 10.34 -8.09
C SER A 26 -4.75 8.96 -8.40
N GLU A 27 -4.15 8.79 -9.58
CA GLU A 27 -3.54 7.52 -9.99
C GLU A 27 -2.30 7.17 -9.15
N GLN A 28 -1.49 8.16 -8.77
CA GLN A 28 -0.38 7.96 -7.85
C GLN A 28 -0.86 7.53 -6.46
N SER A 29 -1.94 8.13 -5.95
CA SER A 29 -2.55 7.74 -4.68
C SER A 29 -3.02 6.28 -4.73
N LYS A 30 -3.74 5.88 -5.79
CA LYS A 30 -4.17 4.50 -6.01
C LYS A 30 -2.98 3.54 -6.08
N SER A 31 -1.94 3.91 -6.81
CA SER A 31 -0.74 3.09 -6.96
C SER A 31 0.02 2.88 -5.64
N LYS A 32 0.10 3.92 -4.80
CA LYS A 32 0.66 3.80 -3.44
C LYS A 32 -0.13 2.80 -2.61
N VAL A 33 -1.46 2.88 -2.64
CA VAL A 33 -2.33 1.92 -1.92
C VAL A 33 -2.12 0.50 -2.45
N GLN A 34 -2.10 0.29 -3.76
CA GLN A 34 -1.86 -1.03 -4.36
C GLN A 34 -0.50 -1.60 -3.96
N SER A 35 0.55 -0.78 -3.99
CA SER A 35 1.89 -1.19 -3.56
C SER A 35 1.92 -1.60 -2.09
N SER A 36 1.23 -0.86 -1.22
CA SER A 36 1.08 -1.21 0.18
C SER A 36 0.30 -2.51 0.37
N ILE A 37 -0.80 -2.72 -0.38
CA ILE A 37 -1.57 -3.98 -0.35
C ILE A 37 -0.66 -5.16 -0.69
N HIS A 38 0.08 -5.10 -1.80
CA HIS A 38 1.01 -6.15 -2.18
C HIS A 38 2.07 -6.42 -1.10
N GLY A 39 2.65 -5.35 -0.52
CA GLY A 39 3.62 -5.48 0.56
C GLY A 39 3.05 -6.16 1.81
N PHE A 40 1.84 -5.77 2.23
CA PHE A 40 1.18 -6.39 3.37
C PHE A 40 0.78 -7.83 3.10
N THR A 41 0.26 -8.13 1.90
CA THR A 41 -0.09 -9.48 1.49
C THR A 41 1.14 -10.40 1.54
N ASP A 42 2.27 -10.00 0.94
CA ASP A 42 3.50 -10.80 0.95
C ASP A 42 4.01 -11.06 2.38
N MET A 43 4.10 -10.00 3.18
CA MET A 43 4.58 -10.09 4.56
C MET A 43 3.66 -10.97 5.43
N CYS A 44 2.36 -10.74 5.38
CA CYS A 44 1.42 -11.45 6.24
C CYS A 44 1.18 -12.87 5.77
N PHE A 45 1.24 -13.15 4.46
CA PHE A 45 1.21 -14.51 3.96
C PHE A 45 2.38 -15.33 4.53
N LYS A 46 3.61 -14.79 4.45
CA LYS A 46 4.81 -15.43 5.03
C LYS A 46 4.75 -15.63 6.54
N LYS A 47 3.98 -14.82 7.28
CA LYS A 47 3.85 -14.94 8.74
C LYS A 47 2.73 -15.89 9.17
N CYS A 48 1.60 -15.84 8.47
CA CYS A 48 0.40 -16.58 8.84
C CYS A 48 0.34 -17.99 8.28
N PHE A 49 1.01 -18.24 7.15
CA PHE A 49 0.98 -19.53 6.47
C PHE A 49 2.30 -20.28 6.57
N LYS A 50 3.27 -19.78 7.35
CA LYS A 50 4.52 -20.50 7.59
C LYS A 50 4.19 -21.81 8.31
N ASP A 51 4.55 -22.92 7.67
CA ASP A 51 4.33 -24.28 8.17
C ASP A 51 2.84 -24.64 8.39
N VAL A 52 1.92 -23.87 7.79
CA VAL A 52 0.47 -24.15 7.81
C VAL A 52 0.05 -24.71 6.44
N PRO A 53 -0.52 -25.92 6.36
CA PRO A 53 -0.96 -26.47 5.08
C PRO A 53 -2.19 -25.72 4.56
N ILE A 54 -2.13 -25.30 3.30
CA ILE A 54 -3.28 -24.70 2.61
C ILE A 54 -4.20 -25.83 2.17
N THR A 55 -5.35 -25.94 2.82
CA THR A 55 -6.28 -27.08 2.64
C THR A 55 -7.43 -26.78 1.70
N ASN A 56 -7.72 -25.51 1.42
CA ASN A 56 -8.83 -25.07 0.57
C ASN A 56 -8.51 -23.74 -0.13
N GLY A 57 -9.29 -23.37 -1.15
CA GLY A 57 -9.08 -22.14 -1.95
C GLY A 57 -9.57 -20.84 -1.30
N SER A 58 -10.27 -20.94 -0.17
CA SER A 58 -10.77 -19.81 0.61
C SER A 58 -9.95 -19.64 1.88
N LEU A 59 -10.08 -18.49 2.54
CA LEU A 59 -9.49 -18.32 3.87
C LEU A 59 -10.35 -19.03 4.91
N THR A 60 -9.71 -19.82 5.75
CA THR A 60 -10.32 -20.32 7.00
C THR A 60 -10.43 -19.20 8.02
N SER A 61 -11.30 -19.37 9.03
CA SER A 61 -11.46 -18.37 10.10
C SER A 61 -10.14 -18.05 10.84
N ASN A 62 -9.28 -19.05 11.03
CA ASN A 62 -7.98 -18.88 11.67
C ASN A 62 -7.01 -18.07 10.79
N GLU A 63 -6.99 -18.33 9.48
CA GLU A 63 -6.15 -17.60 8.52
C GLU A 63 -6.61 -16.14 8.40
N GLU A 64 -7.92 -15.89 8.31
CA GLU A 64 -8.46 -14.52 8.31
C GLU A 64 -8.08 -13.77 9.59
N SER A 65 -8.23 -14.40 10.76
CA SER A 65 -7.86 -13.81 12.05
C SER A 65 -6.36 -13.48 12.09
N CYS A 66 -5.50 -14.39 11.64
CA CYS A 66 -4.06 -14.14 11.57
C CYS A 66 -3.73 -12.95 10.65
N LEU A 67 -4.31 -12.90 9.44
CA LEU A 67 -4.07 -11.82 8.48
C LEU A 67 -4.49 -10.45 9.04
N LYS A 68 -5.67 -10.37 9.67
CA LYS A 68 -6.16 -9.15 10.35
C LYS A 68 -5.19 -8.71 11.45
N ASN A 69 -4.79 -9.63 12.32
CA ASN A 69 -3.86 -9.34 13.41
C ASN A 69 -2.47 -8.94 12.90
N CYS A 70 -1.97 -9.59 11.84
CA CYS A 70 -0.69 -9.27 11.23
C CYS A 70 -0.65 -7.83 10.72
N LEU A 71 -1.67 -7.43 9.95
CA LEU A 71 -1.76 -6.06 9.42
C LEU A 71 -1.90 -5.03 10.55
N ASN A 72 -2.82 -5.24 11.49
CA ASN A 72 -3.04 -4.32 12.61
C ASN A 72 -1.76 -4.11 13.43
N ARG A 73 -1.07 -5.20 13.79
CA ARG A 73 0.20 -5.12 14.55
C ARG A 73 1.28 -4.37 13.78
N PHE A 74 1.36 -4.53 12.47
CA PHE A 74 2.28 -3.77 11.64
C PHE A 74 1.94 -2.27 11.71
N LEU A 75 0.68 -1.89 11.50
CA LEU A 75 0.25 -0.49 11.54
C LEU A 75 0.47 0.14 12.92
N ASP A 76 0.10 -0.54 14.00
CA ASP A 76 0.33 -0.10 15.38
C ASP A 76 1.82 0.15 15.64
N THR A 77 2.68 -0.77 15.19
CA THR A 77 4.13 -0.65 15.32
C THR A 77 4.65 0.54 14.52
N ASN A 78 4.18 0.75 13.30
CA ASN A 78 4.60 1.89 12.47
C ASN A 78 4.23 3.22 13.13
N ILE A 79 3.01 3.34 13.65
CA ILE A 79 2.58 4.53 14.39
C ILE A 79 3.51 4.78 15.57
N LYS A 80 3.79 3.75 16.38
CA LYS A 80 4.69 3.89 17.55
C LYS A 80 6.12 4.29 17.17
N VAL A 81 6.65 3.76 16.08
CA VAL A 81 7.98 4.15 15.57
C VAL A 81 7.97 5.60 15.11
N VAL A 82 6.94 6.04 14.39
CA VAL A 82 6.81 7.44 13.95
C VAL A 82 6.67 8.38 15.14
N GLU A 83 5.83 8.05 16.12
CA GLU A 83 5.68 8.82 17.37
C GLU A 83 7.04 8.95 18.08
N ALA A 84 7.79 7.86 18.24
CA ALA A 84 9.10 7.88 18.87
C ALA A 84 10.11 8.79 18.14
N LEU A 85 10.09 8.79 16.80
CA LEU A 85 10.94 9.66 15.98
C LEU A 85 10.54 11.14 16.06
N GLN A 86 9.26 11.43 16.32
CA GLN A 86 8.77 12.79 16.48
C GLN A 86 9.06 13.35 17.89
N THR A 87 8.94 12.52 18.94
CA THR A 87 9.21 12.91 20.33
C THR A 87 10.70 12.97 20.66
N GLY A 88 11.56 12.23 19.94
CA GLY A 88 13.02 12.28 20.10
C GLY A 88 13.70 13.52 19.48
N ARG A 89 12.93 14.59 19.21
CA ARG A 89 13.42 15.91 18.77
C ARG A 89 13.33 16.92 19.91
#